data_AF-A0A1F7XBE2-F1
#
_entry.id   AF-A0A1F7XBE2-F1
#
_cell.length_a   1.000
_cell.length_b   1.000
_cell.length_c   1.000
_cell.angle_alpha   90.00
_cell.angle_beta   90.00
_cell.angle_gamma   90.00
#
_symmetry.space_group_name_H-M   'P 1'
#
loop_
_entity.id
_entity.type
_entity.pdbx_description
1 polymer ?
#
loop_
_entity_poly.entity_id
_entity_poly.type
_entity_poly.pdbx_seq_one_letter_code
_entity_poly.pdbx_strand_id
1 'polypeptide(L)'
;MLDQTKHRVILIDILKSIYGDPDLRTILGFKGGTAAMLFYDLPRLSVDLDFDLLDADKKELVFEKMKAHLEQYGVLRQAIEKRNTLFFLISYEREKHTIKVEISKRRGASGFEPKGYLGVTALVMKPEDMIAGKLSALLTRRKFAIRDVFDIWYFLKNEWVINEAVLKEKTGLSLKKALELAIKKVSGIDKSQILQGLGEFLAEKQKVWVREKLIDETVFYLSLHQEKYIPESIPVLDIDPGVGSTGGPEGHFVHFYAINTGEKVAIDVRWGVRGFAYEWRSSDIFVMRPGDTKKLEYKISDERPFKEFVPELNIIFEYKDNRGISYFTRRELVLEKVPSGEFYNVTKVGAFHPAVILQDSKIRNISDPYIRDNLITRVDVDVETNGEIKQVQMGIGPILIKVFGFSEYELKSAFSELVQRKIRNMLREGRLQDHVFSGKKMPKKPLSGFEAYQALRDSLDG
;
A
#
# COMPACT_ATOMS: atom_id res chain seq x y z
N MET A 1 -27.10 -19.34 25.97
CA MET A 1 -25.93 -18.78 25.24
C MET A 1 -25.50 -19.84 24.23
N LEU A 2 -25.05 -19.47 23.03
CA LEU A 2 -24.63 -20.44 22.02
C LEU A 2 -23.46 -21.27 22.54
N ASP A 3 -23.61 -22.60 22.59
CA ASP A 3 -22.47 -23.50 22.79
C ASP A 3 -21.62 -23.49 21.51
N GLN A 4 -20.51 -22.73 21.55
CA GLN A 4 -19.66 -22.50 20.39
C GLN A 4 -18.97 -23.78 19.93
N THR A 5 -18.60 -24.66 20.86
CA THR A 5 -17.95 -25.93 20.55
C THR A 5 -18.91 -26.86 19.84
N LYS A 6 -20.11 -27.06 20.41
CA LYS A 6 -21.16 -27.88 19.78
C LYS A 6 -21.54 -27.32 18.41
N HIS A 7 -21.73 -26.01 18.29
CA HIS A 7 -22.06 -25.38 17.02
C HIS A 7 -20.98 -25.60 15.96
N ARG A 8 -19.70 -25.43 16.32
CA ARG A 8 -18.57 -25.67 15.43
C ARG A 8 -18.49 -27.13 14.98
N VAL A 9 -18.76 -28.09 15.87
CA VAL A 9 -18.81 -29.52 15.52
C VAL A 9 -19.89 -29.78 14.46
N ILE A 10 -21.11 -29.28 14.67
CA ILE A 10 -22.20 -29.44 13.70
C ILE A 10 -21.87 -28.80 12.33
N LEU A 11 -21.22 -27.63 12.31
CA LEU A 11 -20.77 -27.02 11.05
C LEU A 11 -19.79 -27.93 10.29
N ILE A 12 -18.84 -28.54 11.00
CA ILE A 12 -17.85 -29.45 10.41
C ILE A 12 -18.51 -30.75 9.93
N ASP A 13 -19.45 -31.30 10.68
CA ASP A 13 -20.18 -32.51 10.30
C ASP A 13 -21.04 -32.30 9.04
N ILE A 14 -21.75 -31.17 8.96
CA ILE A 14 -22.49 -30.79 7.75
C ILE A 14 -21.53 -30.63 6.56
N LEU A 15 -20.40 -29.94 6.76
CA LEU A 15 -19.40 -29.73 5.71
C LEU A 15 -18.81 -31.06 5.22
N LYS A 16 -18.52 -31.98 6.14
CA LYS A 16 -18.05 -33.34 5.84
C LYS A 16 -19.07 -34.12 5.01
N SER A 17 -20.35 -34.02 5.34
CA SER A 17 -21.42 -34.68 4.58
C SER A 17 -21.54 -34.15 3.17
N ILE A 18 -21.55 -32.83 3.02
CA ILE A 18 -21.63 -32.15 1.72
C ILE A 18 -20.44 -32.54 0.82
N TYR A 19 -19.21 -32.46 1.33
CA TYR A 19 -18.01 -32.78 0.54
C TYR A 19 -17.71 -34.28 0.43
N GLY A 20 -18.38 -35.11 1.22
CA GLY A 20 -18.40 -36.57 1.06
C GLY A 20 -19.28 -37.03 -0.11
N ASP A 21 -20.27 -36.22 -0.50
CA ASP A 21 -21.13 -36.52 -1.65
C ASP A 21 -20.39 -36.27 -2.98
N PRO A 22 -20.21 -37.30 -3.84
CA PRO A 22 -19.50 -37.16 -5.11
C PRO A 22 -20.10 -36.12 -6.06
N ASP A 23 -21.42 -35.91 -5.99
CA ASP A 23 -22.13 -34.98 -6.86
C ASP A 23 -21.98 -33.54 -6.38
N LEU A 24 -21.90 -33.31 -5.06
CA LEU A 24 -21.82 -31.95 -4.50
C LEU A 24 -20.38 -31.43 -4.42
N ARG A 25 -19.41 -32.31 -4.12
CA ARG A 25 -18.02 -31.90 -3.82
C ARG A 25 -17.30 -31.16 -4.95
N THR A 26 -17.74 -31.31 -6.19
CA THR A 26 -17.13 -30.69 -7.38
C THR A 26 -17.88 -29.44 -7.86
N ILE A 27 -19.11 -29.21 -7.38
CA ILE A 27 -20.00 -28.15 -7.88
C ILE A 27 -20.32 -27.09 -6.82
N LEU A 28 -19.90 -27.30 -5.57
CA LEU A 28 -20.02 -26.31 -4.50
C LEU A 28 -18.64 -25.78 -4.13
N GLY A 29 -18.48 -24.45 -4.23
CA GLY A 29 -17.31 -23.73 -3.75
C GLY A 29 -17.59 -23.12 -2.38
N PHE A 30 -16.90 -23.57 -1.33
CA PHE A 30 -17.06 -23.08 0.03
C PHE A 30 -16.38 -21.73 0.24
N LYS A 31 -17.08 -20.80 0.89
CA LYS A 31 -16.61 -19.43 1.08
C LYS A 31 -17.09 -18.80 2.40
N GLY A 32 -16.85 -17.51 2.55
CA GLY A 32 -17.38 -16.72 3.65
C GLY A 32 -16.59 -16.87 4.95
N GLY A 33 -17.18 -16.40 6.06
CA GLY A 33 -16.48 -16.33 7.35
C GLY A 33 -16.11 -17.71 7.91
N THR A 34 -16.91 -18.74 7.63
CA THR A 34 -16.67 -20.09 8.14
C THR A 34 -15.56 -20.80 7.38
N ALA A 35 -15.45 -20.57 6.06
CA ALA A 35 -14.29 -20.99 5.29
C ALA A 35 -13.00 -20.35 5.82
N ALA A 36 -13.02 -19.03 6.06
CA ALA A 36 -11.91 -18.30 6.65
C ALA A 36 -11.53 -18.83 8.06
N MET A 37 -12.52 -19.13 8.90
CA MET A 37 -12.31 -19.66 10.25
C MET A 37 -11.70 -21.07 10.26
N LEU A 38 -12.12 -21.95 9.34
CA LEU A 38 -11.69 -23.35 9.34
C LEU A 38 -10.39 -23.59 8.56
N PHE A 39 -10.20 -22.92 7.42
CA PHE A 39 -9.10 -23.22 6.49
C PHE A 39 -8.00 -22.14 6.47
N TYR A 40 -8.23 -21.02 7.13
CA TYR A 40 -7.35 -19.86 7.13
C TYR A 40 -7.24 -19.19 8.51
N ASP A 41 -7.58 -19.91 9.58
CA ASP A 41 -7.38 -19.53 10.98
C ASP A 41 -7.94 -18.16 11.42
N LEU A 42 -9.00 -17.66 10.75
CA LEU A 42 -9.67 -16.42 11.15
C LEU A 42 -10.13 -16.51 12.63
N PRO A 43 -9.62 -15.66 13.53
CA PRO A 43 -9.73 -15.85 14.98
C PRO A 43 -11.04 -15.26 15.52
N ARG A 44 -12.17 -15.61 14.92
CA ARG A 44 -13.50 -15.31 15.47
C ARG A 44 -14.47 -16.40 15.07
N LEU A 45 -15.51 -16.61 15.86
CA LEU A 45 -16.54 -17.58 15.51
C LEU A 45 -17.30 -17.12 14.25
N SER A 46 -17.68 -18.08 13.42
CA SER A 46 -18.61 -17.91 12.31
C SER A 46 -19.63 -19.04 12.37
N VAL A 47 -20.90 -18.71 12.12
CA VAL A 47 -22.07 -19.56 12.47
C VAL A 47 -22.91 -19.99 11.26
N ASP A 48 -22.59 -19.45 10.08
CA ASP A 48 -23.31 -19.71 8.82
C ASP A 48 -22.44 -20.55 7.87
N LEU A 49 -23.03 -21.22 6.88
CA LEU A 49 -22.29 -21.83 5.78
C LEU A 49 -22.65 -21.13 4.47
N ASP A 50 -21.63 -20.61 3.78
CA ASP A 50 -21.79 -19.90 2.51
C ASP A 50 -21.08 -20.65 1.39
N PHE A 51 -21.76 -20.82 0.25
CA PHE A 51 -21.22 -21.48 -0.94
C PHE A 51 -21.50 -20.67 -2.21
N ASP A 52 -20.71 -20.91 -3.25
CA ASP A 52 -21.07 -20.62 -4.63
C ASP A 52 -21.43 -21.92 -5.36
N LEU A 53 -22.48 -21.84 -6.17
CA LEU A 53 -22.83 -22.88 -7.14
C LEU A 53 -21.94 -22.72 -8.37
N LEU A 54 -21.01 -23.65 -8.57
CA LEU A 54 -20.02 -23.61 -9.66
C LEU A 54 -20.61 -24.09 -11.00
N ASP A 55 -21.64 -24.92 -10.94
CA ASP A 55 -22.40 -25.38 -12.11
C ASP A 55 -23.89 -25.03 -11.96
N ALA A 56 -24.33 -24.04 -12.72
CA ALA A 56 -25.70 -23.54 -12.67
C ALA A 56 -26.74 -24.57 -13.15
N ASP A 57 -26.34 -25.51 -14.02
CA ASP A 57 -27.24 -26.51 -14.60
C ASP A 57 -27.54 -27.65 -13.61
N LYS A 58 -26.77 -27.71 -12.52
CA LYS A 58 -26.96 -28.67 -11.42
C LYS A 58 -27.77 -28.11 -10.25
N LYS A 59 -28.38 -26.93 -10.40
CA LYS A 59 -29.11 -26.25 -9.31
C LYS A 59 -30.18 -27.13 -8.67
N GLU A 60 -31.05 -27.77 -9.45
CA GLU A 60 -32.11 -28.65 -8.96
C GLU A 60 -31.54 -29.84 -8.17
N LEU A 61 -30.51 -30.49 -8.72
CA LEU A 61 -29.81 -31.59 -8.06
C LEU A 61 -29.22 -31.16 -6.71
N VAL A 62 -28.53 -30.02 -6.70
CA VAL A 62 -27.96 -29.43 -5.48
C VAL A 62 -29.06 -29.12 -4.47
N PHE A 63 -30.17 -28.53 -4.91
CA PHE A 63 -31.24 -28.14 -4.01
C PHE A 63 -31.83 -29.35 -3.28
N GLU A 64 -32.14 -30.43 -3.99
CA GLU A 64 -32.70 -31.64 -3.38
C GLU A 64 -31.69 -32.39 -2.51
N LYS A 65 -30.44 -32.55 -2.97
CA LYS A 65 -29.40 -33.20 -2.17
C LYS A 65 -29.09 -32.43 -0.89
N MET A 66 -29.05 -31.10 -0.95
CA MET A 66 -28.82 -30.27 0.23
C MET A 66 -29.93 -30.44 1.27
N LYS A 67 -31.21 -30.58 0.87
CA LYS A 67 -32.28 -30.91 1.84
C LYS A 67 -31.98 -32.24 2.54
N ALA A 68 -31.73 -33.28 1.76
CA ALA A 68 -31.50 -34.64 2.27
C ALA A 68 -30.29 -34.70 3.23
N HIS A 69 -29.20 -34.00 2.91
CA HIS A 69 -28.03 -33.91 3.79
C HIS A 69 -28.32 -33.13 5.06
N LEU A 70 -28.98 -31.98 4.95
CA LEU A 70 -29.26 -31.13 6.12
C LEU A 70 -30.26 -31.78 7.09
N GLU A 71 -31.26 -32.52 6.61
CA GLU A 71 -32.23 -33.22 7.47
C GLU A 71 -31.60 -34.26 8.41
N GLN A 72 -30.39 -34.75 8.10
CA GLN A 72 -29.65 -35.68 8.98
C GLN A 72 -29.13 -35.01 10.26
N TYR A 73 -28.99 -33.68 10.25
CA TYR A 73 -28.38 -32.91 11.34
C TYR A 73 -29.39 -32.14 12.18
N GLY A 74 -30.69 -32.28 11.89
CA GLY A 74 -31.76 -31.60 12.63
C GLY A 74 -33.01 -31.33 11.80
N VAL A 75 -33.83 -30.42 12.30
CA VAL A 75 -35.09 -30.05 11.64
C VAL A 75 -34.83 -28.97 10.60
N LEU A 76 -35.04 -29.29 9.32
CA LEU A 76 -35.01 -28.32 8.23
C LEU A 76 -36.23 -27.40 8.33
N ARG A 77 -36.03 -26.17 8.83
CA ARG A 77 -37.09 -25.18 9.05
C ARG A 77 -37.50 -24.48 7.77
N GLN A 78 -36.55 -24.22 6.88
CA GLN A 78 -36.78 -23.55 5.61
C GLN A 78 -35.86 -24.14 4.54
N ALA A 79 -36.40 -24.30 3.34
CA ALA A 79 -35.68 -24.57 2.10
C ALA A 79 -36.35 -23.76 0.99
N ILE A 80 -35.71 -22.69 0.54
CA ILE A 80 -36.31 -21.70 -0.36
C ILE A 80 -35.32 -21.35 -1.46
N GLU A 81 -35.76 -21.44 -2.72
CA GLU A 81 -35.05 -20.84 -3.84
C GLU A 81 -35.39 -19.34 -3.92
N LYS A 82 -34.42 -18.49 -3.60
CA LYS A 82 -34.50 -17.03 -3.83
C LYS A 82 -33.94 -16.70 -5.21
N ARG A 83 -34.18 -15.47 -5.69
CA ARG A 83 -33.71 -14.99 -7.01
C ARG A 83 -32.25 -15.35 -7.32
N ASN A 84 -31.33 -15.12 -6.37
CA ASN A 84 -29.89 -15.34 -6.55
C ASN A 84 -29.27 -16.35 -5.56
N THR A 85 -30.09 -17.05 -4.76
CA THR A 85 -29.58 -17.84 -3.63
C THR A 85 -30.48 -19.05 -3.37
N LEU A 86 -29.89 -20.24 -3.21
CA LEU A 86 -30.56 -21.35 -2.56
C LEU A 86 -30.36 -21.20 -1.06
N PHE A 87 -31.46 -21.11 -0.31
CA PHE A 87 -31.44 -20.78 1.11
C PHE A 87 -32.00 -21.93 1.93
N PHE A 88 -31.27 -22.32 2.97
CA PHE A 88 -31.70 -23.32 3.94
C PHE A 88 -31.50 -22.81 5.36
N LEU A 89 -32.41 -23.20 6.24
CA LEU A 89 -32.31 -22.94 7.67
C LEU A 89 -32.56 -24.24 8.43
N ILE A 90 -31.54 -24.75 9.10
CA ILE A 90 -31.61 -26.00 9.88
C ILE A 90 -31.55 -25.67 11.38
N SER A 91 -32.38 -26.35 12.18
CA SER A 91 -32.41 -26.30 13.64
C SER A 91 -31.88 -27.62 14.19
N TYR A 92 -30.67 -27.65 14.72
CA TYR A 92 -30.06 -28.88 15.25
C TYR A 92 -30.41 -29.17 16.72
N GLU A 93 -31.13 -28.26 17.38
CA GLU A 93 -31.64 -28.42 18.75
C GLU A 93 -32.99 -27.70 18.92
N ARG A 94 -33.84 -28.18 19.84
CA ARG A 94 -35.15 -27.55 20.14
C ARG A 94 -34.90 -26.14 20.70
N GLU A 95 -35.52 -25.14 20.07
CA GLU A 95 -35.61 -23.74 20.54
C GLU A 95 -34.30 -22.92 20.69
N LYS A 96 -33.51 -22.76 19.62
CA LYS A 96 -32.85 -21.47 19.21
C LYS A 96 -31.51 -21.62 18.47
N HIS A 97 -31.01 -22.83 18.27
CA HIS A 97 -29.73 -23.01 17.57
C HIS A 97 -29.93 -23.43 16.13
N THR A 98 -29.81 -22.46 15.23
CA THR A 98 -29.97 -22.65 13.79
C THR A 98 -28.65 -22.42 13.06
N ILE A 99 -28.43 -23.19 11.99
CA ILE A 99 -27.40 -22.89 11.00
C ILE A 99 -28.12 -22.44 9.74
N LYS A 100 -27.68 -21.33 9.19
CA LYS A 100 -28.13 -20.85 7.89
C LYS A 100 -27.13 -21.30 6.84
N VAL A 101 -27.63 -21.90 5.77
CA VAL A 101 -26.84 -22.31 4.61
C VAL A 101 -27.30 -21.51 3.40
N GLU A 102 -26.39 -20.77 2.78
CA GLU A 102 -26.67 -19.95 1.60
C GLU A 102 -25.77 -20.38 0.44
N ILE A 103 -26.37 -20.77 -0.69
CA ILE A 103 -25.64 -21.09 -1.93
C ILE A 103 -25.96 -20.02 -2.96
N SER A 104 -24.97 -19.23 -3.32
CA SER A 104 -25.11 -18.18 -4.33
C SER A 104 -25.18 -18.78 -5.74
N LYS A 105 -26.20 -18.38 -6.50
CA LYS A 105 -26.41 -18.77 -7.91
C LYS A 105 -25.69 -17.85 -8.90
N ARG A 106 -24.97 -16.83 -8.41
CA ARG A 106 -24.28 -15.87 -9.26
C ARG A 106 -22.99 -16.49 -9.77
N ARG A 107 -22.79 -16.47 -11.08
CA ARG A 107 -21.48 -16.70 -11.69
C ARG A 107 -20.57 -15.51 -11.32
N GLY A 108 -19.29 -15.78 -11.09
CA GLY A 108 -18.30 -14.74 -10.88
C GLY A 108 -16.89 -15.25 -11.06
N ALA A 109 -15.92 -14.34 -11.06
CA ALA A 109 -14.51 -14.63 -11.35
C ALA A 109 -13.73 -15.27 -10.18
N SER A 110 -14.39 -15.62 -9.09
CA SER A 110 -13.71 -16.20 -7.91
C SER A 110 -13.23 -17.63 -8.18
N GLY A 111 -11.97 -17.88 -7.86
CA GLY A 111 -11.32 -19.17 -7.89
C GLY A 111 -11.48 -19.96 -6.58
N PHE A 112 -11.44 -21.28 -6.71
CA PHE A 112 -11.53 -22.23 -5.62
C PHE A 112 -10.39 -23.24 -5.73
N GLU A 113 -9.91 -23.74 -4.60
CA GLU A 113 -8.85 -24.73 -4.52
C GLU A 113 -9.17 -25.81 -3.47
N PRO A 114 -8.76 -27.07 -3.69
CA PRO A 114 -8.96 -28.12 -2.70
C PRO A 114 -8.12 -27.85 -1.45
N LYS A 115 -8.74 -27.82 -0.28
CA LYS A 115 -8.07 -27.73 1.03
C LYS A 115 -8.58 -28.79 2.00
N GLY A 116 -7.65 -29.32 2.80
CA GLY A 116 -7.93 -30.30 3.84
C GLY A 116 -8.15 -29.66 5.21
N TYR A 117 -9.15 -30.12 5.95
CA TYR A 117 -9.36 -29.79 7.36
C TYR A 117 -9.97 -30.97 8.10
N LEU A 118 -9.30 -31.50 9.14
CA LEU A 118 -9.74 -32.66 9.92
C LEU A 118 -10.19 -33.86 9.06
N GLY A 119 -9.48 -34.12 7.96
CA GLY A 119 -9.79 -35.21 7.03
C GLY A 119 -10.90 -34.91 6.00
N VAL A 120 -11.51 -33.73 6.02
CA VAL A 120 -12.44 -33.26 4.98
C VAL A 120 -11.64 -32.49 3.93
N THR A 121 -11.77 -32.86 2.65
CA THR A 121 -11.24 -32.07 1.53
C THR A 121 -12.38 -31.28 0.89
N ALA A 122 -12.31 -29.96 0.96
CA ALA A 122 -13.32 -29.04 0.43
C ALA A 122 -12.73 -28.17 -0.69
N LEU A 123 -13.56 -27.77 -1.67
CA LEU A 123 -13.20 -26.71 -2.61
C LEU A 123 -13.41 -25.36 -1.94
N VAL A 124 -12.34 -24.71 -1.51
CA VAL A 124 -12.38 -23.48 -0.71
C VAL A 124 -11.97 -22.28 -1.57
N MET A 125 -12.69 -21.17 -1.44
CA MET A 125 -12.39 -19.92 -2.15
C MET A 125 -10.98 -19.44 -1.80
N LYS A 126 -10.21 -19.07 -2.83
CA LYS A 126 -8.83 -18.60 -2.66
C LYS A 126 -8.75 -17.33 -1.79
N PRO A 127 -7.67 -17.15 -1.02
CA PRO A 127 -7.48 -15.99 -0.14
C PRO A 127 -7.74 -14.64 -0.82
N GLU A 128 -7.21 -14.48 -2.03
CA GLU A 128 -7.27 -13.24 -2.80
C GLU A 128 -8.69 -12.84 -3.22
N ASP A 129 -9.54 -13.84 -3.43
CA ASP A 129 -10.95 -13.65 -3.79
C ASP A 129 -11.83 -13.43 -2.56
N MET A 130 -11.47 -14.07 -1.44
CA MET A 130 -12.13 -13.92 -0.15
C MET A 130 -12.02 -12.48 0.34
N ILE A 131 -10.81 -11.92 0.34
CA ILE A 131 -10.58 -10.52 0.74
C ILE A 131 -11.27 -9.55 -0.23
N ALA A 132 -11.20 -9.81 -1.55
CA ALA A 132 -11.90 -8.99 -2.55
C ALA A 132 -13.42 -9.00 -2.34
N GLY A 133 -14.00 -10.16 -2.05
CA GLY A 133 -15.42 -10.30 -1.72
C GLY A 133 -15.82 -9.58 -0.43
N LYS A 134 -14.94 -9.60 0.57
CA LYS A 134 -15.16 -8.93 1.86
C LYS A 134 -15.06 -7.41 1.77
N LEU A 135 -14.06 -6.92 1.04
CA LEU A 135 -13.94 -5.51 0.69
C LEU A 135 -15.17 -5.03 -0.12
N SER A 136 -15.61 -5.84 -1.10
CA SER A 136 -16.84 -5.56 -1.85
C SER A 136 -18.06 -5.45 -0.94
N ALA A 137 -18.20 -6.36 0.03
CA ALA A 137 -19.31 -6.35 0.98
C ALA A 137 -19.29 -5.12 1.90
N LEU A 138 -18.11 -4.74 2.41
CA LEU A 138 -17.93 -3.51 3.20
C LEU A 138 -18.40 -2.27 2.40
N LEU A 139 -18.12 -2.24 1.11
CA LEU A 139 -18.42 -1.10 0.24
C LEU A 139 -19.88 -1.05 -0.22
N THR A 140 -20.51 -2.20 -0.49
CA THR A 140 -21.79 -2.26 -1.21
C THR A 140 -22.99 -2.71 -0.35
N ARG A 141 -22.78 -3.32 0.82
CA ARG A 141 -23.92 -3.74 1.67
C ARG A 141 -24.73 -2.53 2.13
N ARG A 142 -26.06 -2.67 2.05
CA ARG A 142 -27.02 -1.67 2.56
C ARG A 142 -26.89 -1.49 4.08
N LYS A 143 -26.68 -2.59 4.82
CA LYS A 143 -26.43 -2.57 6.27
C LYS A 143 -24.96 -2.87 6.52
N PHE A 144 -24.28 -1.92 7.15
CA PHE A 144 -22.89 -2.05 7.55
C PHE A 144 -22.72 -3.16 8.59
N ALA A 145 -21.64 -3.93 8.52
CA ALA A 145 -21.37 -5.04 9.41
C ALA A 145 -19.91 -5.03 9.89
N ILE A 146 -19.71 -4.83 11.20
CA ILE A 146 -18.38 -4.68 11.79
C ILE A 146 -17.51 -5.94 11.62
N ARG A 147 -18.13 -7.13 11.58
CA ARG A 147 -17.41 -8.37 11.28
C ARG A 147 -16.66 -8.36 9.95
N ASP A 148 -17.12 -7.62 8.94
CA ASP A 148 -16.39 -7.52 7.67
C ASP A 148 -15.13 -6.66 7.84
N VAL A 149 -15.15 -5.65 8.74
CA VAL A 149 -13.97 -4.84 9.09
C VAL A 149 -12.93 -5.71 9.80
N PHE A 150 -13.36 -6.53 10.76
CA PHE A 150 -12.49 -7.49 11.45
C PHE A 150 -11.84 -8.48 10.48
N ASP A 151 -12.63 -9.03 9.55
CA ASP A 151 -12.12 -9.96 8.55
C ASP A 151 -11.09 -9.29 7.62
N ILE A 152 -11.39 -8.08 7.14
CA ILE A 152 -10.47 -7.31 6.28
C ILE A 152 -9.17 -7.01 7.01
N TRP A 153 -9.23 -6.56 8.27
CA TRP A 153 -8.04 -6.39 9.10
C TRP A 153 -7.21 -7.66 9.15
N TYR A 154 -7.86 -8.79 9.46
CA TYR A 154 -7.16 -10.06 9.60
C TYR A 154 -6.49 -10.47 8.28
N PHE A 155 -7.19 -10.38 7.15
CA PHE A 155 -6.64 -10.76 5.85
C PHE A 155 -5.48 -9.86 5.43
N LEU A 156 -5.60 -8.53 5.60
CA LEU A 156 -4.52 -7.60 5.25
C LEU A 156 -3.31 -7.74 6.16
N LYS A 157 -3.54 -7.98 7.46
CA LYS A 157 -2.47 -8.24 8.44
C LYS A 157 -1.67 -9.50 8.09
N ASN A 158 -2.31 -10.50 7.47
CA ASN A 158 -1.67 -11.70 6.97
C ASN A 158 -1.21 -11.56 5.50
N GLU A 159 -1.10 -10.32 5.00
CA GLU A 159 -0.55 -9.99 3.68
C GLU A 159 -1.29 -10.61 2.49
N TRP A 160 -2.60 -10.85 2.63
CA TRP A 160 -3.38 -11.35 1.50
C TRP A 160 -3.44 -10.30 0.38
N VAL A 161 -3.11 -10.75 -0.83
CA VAL A 161 -3.23 -9.95 -2.05
C VAL A 161 -4.70 -9.84 -2.42
N ILE A 162 -5.16 -8.69 -2.92
CA ILE A 162 -6.56 -8.50 -3.29
C ILE A 162 -6.73 -8.80 -4.78
N ASN A 163 -7.59 -9.76 -5.12
CA ASN A 163 -7.95 -9.97 -6.52
C ASN A 163 -8.81 -8.81 -7.05
N GLU A 164 -8.18 -7.95 -7.85
CA GLU A 164 -8.82 -6.78 -8.44
C GLU A 164 -9.96 -7.10 -9.39
N ALA A 165 -9.85 -8.18 -10.15
CA ALA A 165 -10.87 -8.58 -11.11
C ALA A 165 -12.18 -8.89 -10.39
N VAL A 166 -12.10 -9.67 -9.31
CA VAL A 166 -13.26 -10.00 -8.46
C VAL A 166 -13.83 -8.76 -7.77
N LEU A 167 -12.98 -7.87 -7.26
CA LEU A 167 -13.41 -6.62 -6.63
C LEU A 167 -14.13 -5.72 -7.63
N LYS A 168 -13.56 -5.54 -8.83
CA LYS A 168 -14.11 -4.70 -9.88
C LYS A 168 -15.42 -5.26 -10.44
N GLU A 169 -15.51 -6.57 -10.63
CA GLU A 169 -16.76 -7.24 -11.04
C GLU A 169 -17.90 -6.95 -10.04
N LYS A 170 -17.61 -7.04 -8.74
CA LYS A 170 -18.64 -6.90 -7.69
C LYS A 170 -19.01 -5.46 -7.35
N THR A 171 -18.12 -4.49 -7.59
CA THR A 171 -18.29 -3.10 -7.14
C THR A 171 -18.32 -2.08 -8.27
N GLY A 172 -17.78 -2.41 -9.44
CA GLY A 172 -17.49 -1.46 -10.52
C GLY A 172 -16.29 -0.55 -10.25
N LEU A 173 -15.59 -0.72 -9.12
CA LEU A 173 -14.51 0.17 -8.69
C LEU A 173 -13.12 -0.41 -9.04
N SER A 174 -12.17 0.46 -9.37
CA SER A 174 -10.75 0.13 -9.31
C SER A 174 -10.32 -0.16 -7.86
N LEU A 175 -9.28 -0.96 -7.66
CA LEU A 175 -8.75 -1.25 -6.31
C LEU A 175 -8.40 0.02 -5.53
N LYS A 176 -7.67 0.97 -6.13
CA LYS A 176 -7.35 2.26 -5.51
C LYS A 176 -8.61 2.96 -4.96
N LYS A 177 -9.65 3.09 -5.78
CA LYS A 177 -10.89 3.75 -5.36
C LYS A 177 -11.63 2.99 -4.27
N ALA A 178 -11.63 1.66 -4.35
CA ALA A 178 -12.22 0.80 -3.33
C ALA A 178 -11.49 0.95 -1.98
N LEU A 179 -10.15 1.00 -1.98
CA LEU A 179 -9.34 1.23 -0.78
C LEU A 179 -9.60 2.62 -0.18
N GLU A 180 -9.62 3.68 -0.98
CA GLU A 180 -9.97 5.04 -0.52
C GLU A 180 -11.34 5.08 0.19
N LEU A 181 -12.35 4.45 -0.43
CA LEU A 181 -13.69 4.41 0.14
C LEU A 181 -13.77 3.53 1.39
N ALA A 182 -13.00 2.44 1.42
CA ALA A 182 -12.94 1.55 2.58
C ALA A 182 -12.30 2.27 3.77
N ILE A 183 -11.17 2.97 3.56
CA ILE A 183 -10.52 3.81 4.57
C ILE A 183 -11.53 4.80 5.13
N LYS A 184 -12.17 5.59 4.25
CA LYS A 184 -13.19 6.57 4.68
C LYS A 184 -14.32 5.94 5.49
N LYS A 185 -14.84 4.78 5.06
CA LYS A 185 -15.91 4.08 5.78
C LYS A 185 -15.44 3.59 7.15
N VAL A 186 -14.25 3.01 7.24
CA VAL A 186 -13.71 2.43 8.47
C VAL A 186 -13.34 3.52 9.48
N SER A 187 -12.70 4.60 9.02
CA SER A 187 -12.38 5.77 9.86
C SER A 187 -13.62 6.46 10.44
N GLY A 188 -14.76 6.39 9.74
CA GLY A 188 -16.02 6.98 10.17
C GLY A 188 -16.88 6.12 11.09
N ILE A 189 -16.39 4.95 11.53
CA ILE A 189 -17.14 4.07 12.43
C ILE A 189 -17.24 4.71 13.82
N ASP A 190 -18.46 4.81 14.35
CA ASP A 190 -18.68 5.14 15.75
C ASP A 190 -18.16 4.02 16.67
N LYS A 191 -17.18 4.35 17.52
CA LYS A 191 -16.58 3.42 18.48
C LYS A 191 -17.62 2.80 19.43
N SER A 192 -18.74 3.49 19.69
CA SER A 192 -19.82 2.95 20.54
C SER A 192 -20.48 1.69 19.95
N GLN A 193 -20.48 1.56 18.62
CA GLN A 193 -21.14 0.47 17.89
C GLN A 193 -20.17 -0.63 17.43
N ILE A 194 -18.88 -0.54 17.76
CA ILE A 194 -17.84 -1.40 17.19
C ILE A 194 -17.97 -2.89 17.55
N LEU A 195 -18.73 -3.24 18.59
CA LEU A 195 -19.01 -4.63 18.93
C LEU A 195 -20.36 -5.13 18.44
N GLN A 196 -21.17 -4.29 17.82
CA GLN A 196 -22.50 -4.66 17.37
C GLN A 196 -22.42 -5.75 16.29
N GLY A 197 -22.95 -6.95 16.60
CA GLY A 197 -22.92 -8.10 15.70
C GLY A 197 -21.54 -8.72 15.46
N LEU A 198 -20.52 -8.33 16.24
CA LEU A 198 -19.19 -8.94 16.26
C LEU A 198 -18.85 -9.49 17.66
N GLY A 199 -19.23 -8.77 18.72
CA GLY A 199 -18.82 -9.11 20.09
C GLY A 199 -19.25 -10.50 20.55
N GLU A 200 -20.39 -11.00 20.09
CA GLU A 200 -20.86 -12.37 20.43
C GLU A 200 -19.97 -13.49 19.85
N PHE A 201 -19.11 -13.16 18.89
CA PHE A 201 -18.22 -14.09 18.20
C PHE A 201 -16.75 -13.96 18.64
N LEU A 202 -16.47 -13.19 19.70
CA LEU A 202 -15.14 -12.88 20.19
C LEU A 202 -14.98 -13.23 21.67
N ALA A 203 -13.77 -13.63 22.06
CA ALA A 203 -13.38 -13.74 23.46
C ALA A 203 -13.19 -12.36 24.11
N GLU A 204 -13.26 -12.27 25.45
CA GLU A 204 -13.16 -10.98 26.17
C GLU A 204 -11.88 -10.21 25.85
N LYS A 205 -10.73 -10.90 25.80
CA LYS A 205 -9.45 -10.28 25.42
C LYS A 205 -9.50 -9.65 24.02
N GLN A 206 -10.20 -10.29 23.08
CA GLN A 206 -10.35 -9.77 21.72
C GLN A 206 -11.31 -8.59 21.67
N LYS A 207 -12.37 -8.59 22.49
CA LYS A 207 -13.29 -7.44 22.58
C LYS A 207 -12.60 -6.17 23.07
N VAL A 208 -11.65 -6.29 24.01
CA VAL A 208 -10.82 -5.16 24.46
C VAL A 208 -10.01 -4.61 23.29
N TRP A 209 -9.24 -5.49 22.62
CA TRP A 209 -8.44 -5.09 21.47
C TRP A 209 -9.29 -4.47 20.35
N VAL A 210 -10.47 -5.03 20.04
CA VAL A 210 -11.36 -4.50 18.99
C VAL A 210 -11.77 -3.06 19.28
N ARG A 211 -12.11 -2.73 20.54
CA ARG A 211 -12.51 -1.37 20.92
C ARG A 211 -11.36 -0.36 20.79
N GLU A 212 -10.14 -0.81 21.05
CA GLU A 212 -8.97 0.06 21.13
C GLU A 212 -8.23 0.21 19.79
N LYS A 213 -8.19 -0.85 18.97
CA LYS A 213 -7.23 -0.97 17.87
C LYS A 213 -7.83 -1.30 16.50
N LEU A 214 -9.02 -1.89 16.42
CA LEU A 214 -9.52 -2.43 15.14
C LEU A 214 -9.58 -1.36 14.05
N ILE A 215 -10.13 -0.17 14.34
CA ILE A 215 -10.23 0.91 13.34
C ILE A 215 -8.84 1.33 12.87
N ASP A 216 -7.97 1.69 13.82
CA ASP A 216 -6.66 2.26 13.52
C ASP A 216 -5.77 1.27 12.76
N GLU A 217 -5.75 0.00 13.19
CA GLU A 217 -5.00 -1.05 12.49
C GLU A 217 -5.58 -1.36 11.10
N THR A 218 -6.92 -1.42 10.96
CA THR A 218 -7.53 -1.66 9.64
C THR A 218 -7.21 -0.52 8.67
N VAL A 219 -7.30 0.73 9.13
CA VAL A 219 -6.96 1.91 8.33
C VAL A 219 -5.48 1.88 7.95
N PHE A 220 -4.59 1.58 8.90
CA PHE A 220 -3.17 1.41 8.62
C PHE A 220 -2.92 0.39 7.51
N TYR A 221 -3.48 -0.82 7.62
CA TYR A 221 -3.26 -1.86 6.62
C TYR A 221 -3.90 -1.53 5.26
N LEU A 222 -5.07 -0.90 5.24
CA LEU A 222 -5.68 -0.42 3.99
C LEU A 222 -4.81 0.64 3.31
N SER A 223 -4.26 1.58 4.08
CA SER A 223 -3.33 2.61 3.59
C SER A 223 -2.02 1.98 3.11
N LEU A 224 -1.49 1.00 3.84
CA LEU A 224 -0.28 0.27 3.43
C LEU A 224 -0.50 -0.46 2.10
N HIS A 225 -1.63 -1.14 1.93
CA HIS A 225 -1.98 -1.74 0.63
C HIS A 225 -2.20 -0.69 -0.45
N GLN A 226 -2.72 0.49 -0.12
CA GLN A 226 -2.86 1.61 -1.05
C GLN A 226 -1.48 2.16 -1.50
N GLU A 227 -0.50 2.20 -0.61
CA GLU A 227 0.88 2.62 -0.90
C GLU A 227 1.67 1.55 -1.66
N LYS A 228 1.49 0.27 -1.31
CA LYS A 228 2.01 -0.86 -2.11
C LYS A 228 1.39 -0.88 -3.52
N TYR A 229 0.18 -0.32 -3.66
CA TYR A 229 -0.49 -0.13 -4.94
C TYR A 229 -0.09 1.19 -5.64
N ILE A 230 1.22 1.39 -5.80
CA ILE A 230 1.74 2.13 -6.95
C ILE A 230 1.58 1.15 -8.13
N PRO A 231 0.76 1.46 -9.15
CA PRO A 231 0.23 0.43 -10.06
C PRO A 231 1.33 -0.38 -10.75
N GLU A 232 1.20 -1.70 -10.81
CA GLU A 232 1.97 -2.59 -11.71
C GLU A 232 1.65 -2.37 -13.21
N SER A 233 1.36 -1.13 -13.62
CA SER A 233 1.39 -0.71 -15.02
C SER A 233 1.65 0.81 -15.12
N ILE A 234 2.70 1.29 -14.47
CA ILE A 234 3.21 2.64 -14.68
C ILE A 234 4.39 2.61 -15.66
N PRO A 235 4.70 3.72 -16.35
CA PRO A 235 6.00 3.84 -17.00
C PRO A 235 7.07 3.75 -15.92
N VAL A 236 8.11 2.96 -16.15
CA VAL A 236 9.25 2.84 -15.23
C VAL A 236 10.49 3.19 -16.02
N LEU A 237 11.06 4.37 -15.73
CA LEU A 237 12.28 4.82 -16.38
C LEU A 237 13.48 4.49 -15.50
N ASP A 238 14.41 3.74 -16.06
CA ASP A 238 15.73 3.44 -15.49
C ASP A 238 16.80 3.68 -16.56
N ILE A 239 18.07 3.42 -16.23
CA ILE A 239 19.18 3.37 -17.17
C ILE A 239 19.80 1.98 -17.19
N ASP A 240 20.37 1.61 -18.35
CA ASP A 240 21.23 0.44 -18.48
C ASP A 240 22.40 0.54 -17.46
N PRO A 241 22.80 -0.57 -16.80
CA PRO A 241 23.99 -0.60 -15.96
C PRO A 241 25.29 -0.13 -16.64
N GLY A 242 25.37 -0.21 -17.96
CA GLY A 242 26.50 0.28 -18.74
C GLY A 242 26.59 1.81 -18.73
N VAL A 243 27.60 2.34 -18.02
CA VAL A 243 27.97 3.76 -18.09
C VAL A 243 29.15 3.91 -19.05
N GLY A 244 28.95 4.65 -20.14
CA GLY A 244 30.02 5.01 -21.06
C GLY A 244 30.64 6.35 -20.67
N SER A 245 31.93 6.54 -20.93
CA SER A 245 32.54 7.88 -20.87
C SER A 245 33.46 8.12 -22.06
N THR A 246 33.52 9.38 -22.50
CA THR A 246 34.40 9.81 -23.60
C THR A 246 35.08 11.12 -23.20
N GLY A 247 36.39 11.22 -23.44
CA GLY A 247 37.16 12.44 -23.23
C GLY A 247 37.83 12.88 -24.52
N GLY A 248 37.94 14.19 -24.72
CA GLY A 248 38.60 14.79 -25.88
C GLY A 248 38.74 16.31 -25.74
N PRO A 249 39.14 17.02 -26.82
CA PRO A 249 39.31 18.48 -26.81
C PRO A 249 38.05 19.24 -26.39
N GLU A 250 36.88 18.67 -26.69
CA GLU A 250 35.56 19.24 -26.37
C GLU A 250 35.13 19.01 -24.91
N GLY A 251 35.91 18.28 -24.11
CA GLY A 251 35.63 17.99 -22.70
C GLY A 251 35.36 16.51 -22.40
N HIS A 252 34.85 16.26 -21.20
CA HIS A 252 34.52 14.91 -20.71
C HIS A 252 33.01 14.72 -20.64
N PHE A 253 32.54 13.61 -21.21
CA PHE A 253 31.13 13.25 -21.29
C PHE A 253 30.87 11.90 -20.65
N VAL A 254 29.75 11.80 -19.96
CA VAL A 254 29.16 10.56 -19.47
C VAL A 254 27.94 10.24 -20.33
N HIS A 255 27.84 8.98 -20.77
CA HIS A 255 26.77 8.47 -21.60
C HIS A 255 25.92 7.49 -20.80
N PHE A 256 24.61 7.73 -20.78
CA PHE A 256 23.63 6.82 -20.21
C PHE A 256 22.69 6.31 -21.31
N TYR A 257 22.13 5.13 -21.12
CA TYR A 257 21.05 4.62 -21.97
C TYR A 257 19.79 4.49 -21.13
N ALA A 258 18.91 5.49 -21.22
CA ALA A 258 17.60 5.42 -20.60
C ALA A 258 16.78 4.31 -21.25
N ILE A 259 16.02 3.58 -20.45
CA ILE A 259 15.10 2.54 -20.88
C ILE A 259 13.77 2.68 -20.13
N ASN A 260 12.65 2.52 -20.85
CA ASN A 260 11.36 2.31 -20.21
C ASN A 260 11.12 0.82 -20.01
N THR A 261 11.31 0.34 -18.78
CA THR A 261 11.10 -1.05 -18.37
C THR A 261 9.66 -1.35 -17.98
N GLY A 262 8.80 -0.32 -17.93
CA GLY A 262 7.38 -0.46 -17.62
C GLY A 262 6.52 -0.80 -18.85
N GLU A 263 5.25 -1.12 -18.60
CA GLU A 263 4.29 -1.51 -19.65
C GLU A 263 3.50 -0.33 -20.26
N LYS A 264 3.75 0.91 -19.81
CA LYS A 264 3.05 2.11 -20.29
C LYS A 264 4.02 3.15 -20.83
N VAL A 265 3.50 4.00 -21.71
CA VAL A 265 4.22 5.14 -22.27
C VAL A 265 4.50 6.21 -21.21
N ALA A 266 5.76 6.65 -21.13
CA ALA A 266 6.17 7.84 -20.40
C ALA A 266 6.16 9.04 -21.37
N ILE A 267 5.39 10.08 -21.04
CA ILE A 267 5.36 11.34 -21.81
C ILE A 267 5.99 12.47 -20.99
N ASP A 268 6.34 13.57 -21.64
CA ASP A 268 7.01 14.72 -21.01
C ASP A 268 8.25 14.32 -20.19
N VAL A 269 9.01 13.32 -20.66
CA VAL A 269 10.17 12.82 -19.94
C VAL A 269 11.25 13.89 -19.90
N ARG A 270 11.60 14.31 -18.69
CA ARG A 270 12.71 15.18 -18.36
C ARG A 270 13.71 14.40 -17.53
N TRP A 271 14.99 14.71 -17.69
CA TRP A 271 16.03 14.03 -16.95
C TRP A 271 17.10 15.00 -16.49
N GLY A 272 17.93 14.55 -15.55
CA GLY A 272 19.04 15.32 -15.04
C GLY A 272 19.92 14.52 -14.09
N VAL A 273 20.93 15.18 -13.54
CA VAL A 273 21.83 14.63 -12.54
C VAL A 273 21.68 15.46 -11.28
N ARG A 274 21.37 14.81 -10.15
CA ARG A 274 21.14 15.49 -8.87
C ARG A 274 21.87 14.77 -7.76
N GLY A 275 22.53 15.51 -6.89
CA GLY A 275 23.14 15.03 -5.66
C GLY A 275 22.98 16.05 -4.54
N PHE A 276 23.67 15.85 -3.43
CA PHE A 276 23.62 16.80 -2.33
C PHE A 276 24.16 18.18 -2.76
N ALA A 277 23.32 19.20 -2.60
CA ALA A 277 23.61 20.57 -3.01
C ALA A 277 24.09 20.67 -4.48
N TYR A 278 23.58 19.83 -5.38
CA TYR A 278 23.93 19.88 -6.80
C TYR A 278 22.77 19.39 -7.64
N GLU A 279 22.45 20.14 -8.69
CA GLU A 279 21.45 19.74 -9.67
C GLU A 279 21.82 20.31 -11.03
N TRP A 280 21.82 19.42 -12.01
CA TRP A 280 21.88 19.75 -13.42
C TRP A 280 20.69 19.12 -14.14
N ARG A 281 20.14 19.85 -15.10
CA ARG A 281 18.98 19.44 -15.89
C ARG A 281 19.30 19.54 -17.37
N SER A 282 18.96 18.50 -18.11
CA SER A 282 18.93 18.59 -19.56
C SER A 282 17.76 19.46 -20.01
N SER A 283 17.93 20.17 -21.12
CA SER A 283 16.84 20.85 -21.83
C SER A 283 15.97 19.88 -22.63
N ASP A 284 16.39 18.63 -22.79
CA ASP A 284 15.67 17.62 -23.55
C ASP A 284 14.34 17.26 -22.92
N ILE A 285 13.32 17.16 -23.77
CA ILE A 285 12.02 16.59 -23.43
C ILE A 285 11.68 15.55 -24.49
N PHE A 286 11.30 14.35 -24.05
CA PHE A 286 11.00 13.25 -24.97
C PHE A 286 9.90 12.34 -24.44
N VAL A 287 9.52 11.37 -25.27
CA VAL A 287 8.53 10.33 -24.97
C VAL A 287 9.26 8.99 -25.03
N MET A 288 8.94 8.08 -24.10
CA MET A 288 9.46 6.71 -24.11
C MET A 288 8.31 5.71 -24.05
N ARG A 289 8.14 4.91 -25.09
CA ARG A 289 7.24 3.75 -25.09
C ARG A 289 7.89 2.57 -24.36
N PRO A 290 7.11 1.56 -23.94
CA PRO A 290 7.67 0.34 -23.37
C PRO A 290 8.77 -0.27 -24.24
N GLY A 291 9.93 -0.52 -23.67
CA GLY A 291 11.10 -1.07 -24.36
C GLY A 291 11.92 -0.06 -25.17
N ASP A 292 11.47 1.19 -25.33
CA ASP A 292 12.28 2.23 -25.98
C ASP A 292 13.57 2.46 -25.18
N THR A 293 14.67 2.66 -25.91
CA THR A 293 15.94 3.11 -25.34
C THR A 293 16.34 4.47 -25.91
N LYS A 294 16.99 5.31 -25.10
CA LYS A 294 17.49 6.61 -25.53
C LYS A 294 18.86 6.89 -24.92
N LYS A 295 19.82 7.22 -25.78
CA LYS A 295 21.13 7.72 -25.33
C LYS A 295 20.96 9.12 -24.73
N LEU A 296 21.55 9.32 -23.56
CA LEU A 296 21.61 10.58 -22.82
C LEU A 296 23.07 10.96 -22.62
N GLU A 297 23.39 12.24 -22.79
CA GLU A 297 24.76 12.74 -22.69
C GLU A 297 24.84 13.83 -21.63
N TYR A 298 25.79 13.68 -20.71
CA TYR A 298 26.05 14.60 -19.62
C TYR A 298 27.51 15.03 -19.69
N LYS A 299 27.74 16.31 -20.03
CA LYS A 299 29.09 16.88 -20.13
C LYS A 299 29.63 17.21 -18.74
N ILE A 300 30.09 16.17 -18.04
CA ILE A 300 30.54 16.28 -16.66
C ILE A 300 31.64 17.32 -16.47
N SER A 301 32.53 17.54 -17.45
CA SER A 301 33.66 18.48 -17.33
C SER A 301 33.26 19.92 -17.01
N ASP A 302 32.03 20.30 -17.35
CA ASP A 302 31.52 21.67 -17.14
C ASP A 302 30.90 21.83 -15.74
N GLU A 303 30.84 20.75 -14.98
CA GLU A 303 30.00 20.61 -13.79
C GLU A 303 30.81 20.30 -12.53
N ARG A 304 30.25 20.65 -11.36
CA ARG A 304 30.91 20.43 -10.06
C ARG A 304 31.37 18.98 -9.82
N PRO A 305 30.58 17.93 -10.17
CA PRO A 305 30.98 16.54 -9.98
C PRO A 305 32.26 16.12 -10.72
N PHE A 306 32.81 16.94 -11.63
CA PHE A 306 34.10 16.67 -12.25
C PHE A 306 35.28 17.04 -11.34
N LYS A 307 35.13 18.13 -10.57
CA LYS A 307 36.22 18.68 -9.74
C LYS A 307 36.15 18.19 -8.31
N GLU A 308 34.95 17.92 -7.82
CA GLU A 308 34.68 17.63 -6.41
C GLU A 308 33.74 16.43 -6.27
N PHE A 309 33.92 15.70 -5.17
CA PHE A 309 33.00 14.63 -4.82
C PHE A 309 31.62 15.20 -4.44
N VAL A 310 30.56 14.67 -5.03
CA VAL A 310 29.17 15.05 -4.71
C VAL A 310 28.46 13.86 -4.06
N PRO A 311 28.06 13.96 -2.77
CA PRO A 311 27.33 12.90 -2.09
C PRO A 311 25.97 12.61 -2.74
N GLU A 312 25.53 11.35 -2.65
CA GLU A 312 24.22 10.87 -3.12
C GLU A 312 23.89 11.30 -4.56
N LEU A 313 24.88 11.22 -5.47
CA LEU A 313 24.68 11.53 -6.87
C LEU A 313 23.71 10.52 -7.51
N ASN A 314 22.75 11.01 -8.27
CA ASN A 314 21.74 10.22 -8.96
C ASN A 314 21.51 10.76 -10.36
N ILE A 315 21.19 9.89 -11.31
CA ILE A 315 20.40 10.28 -12.48
C ILE A 315 18.93 10.23 -12.08
N ILE A 316 18.16 11.23 -12.49
CA ILE A 316 16.75 11.39 -12.14
C ILE A 316 15.91 11.53 -13.40
N PHE A 317 14.68 11.02 -13.33
CA PHE A 317 13.67 11.22 -14.35
C PHE A 317 12.40 11.79 -13.73
N GLU A 318 11.80 12.77 -14.40
CA GLU A 318 10.47 13.28 -14.13
C GLU A 318 9.64 13.14 -15.39
N TYR A 319 8.49 12.50 -15.30
CA TYR A 319 7.68 12.16 -16.47
C TYR A 319 6.22 12.02 -16.09
N LYS A 320 5.34 11.92 -17.08
CA LYS A 320 3.92 11.67 -16.88
C LYS A 320 3.46 10.38 -17.56
N ASP A 321 2.37 9.81 -17.07
CA ASP A 321 1.59 8.86 -17.86
C ASP A 321 0.62 9.57 -18.82
N ASN A 322 -0.09 8.78 -19.62
CA ASN A 322 -1.12 9.28 -20.54
C ASN A 322 -2.36 9.90 -19.85
N ARG A 323 -2.48 9.77 -18.53
CA ARG A 323 -3.53 10.42 -17.72
C ARG A 323 -3.04 11.75 -17.15
N GLY A 324 -1.79 12.13 -17.40
CA GLY A 324 -1.17 13.34 -16.87
C GLY A 324 -0.67 13.23 -15.43
N ILE A 325 -0.62 12.02 -14.85
CA ILE A 325 -0.07 11.80 -13.51
C ILE A 325 1.45 11.90 -13.60
N SER A 326 2.06 12.75 -12.76
CA SER A 326 3.51 12.93 -12.71
C SER A 326 4.19 11.88 -11.83
N TYR A 327 5.34 11.39 -12.28
CA TYR A 327 6.17 10.38 -11.65
C TYR A 327 7.62 10.87 -11.55
N PHE A 328 8.35 10.30 -10.58
CA PHE A 328 9.77 10.49 -10.38
C PHE A 328 10.46 9.15 -10.17
N THR A 329 11.56 8.90 -10.88
CA THR A 329 12.48 7.77 -10.63
C THR A 329 13.89 8.30 -10.43
N ARG A 330 14.72 7.52 -9.74
CA ARG A 330 16.15 7.81 -9.64
C ARG A 330 16.99 6.54 -9.61
N ARG A 331 18.20 6.63 -10.16
CA ARG A 331 19.23 5.60 -10.09
C ARG A 331 20.49 6.24 -9.52
N GLU A 332 21.05 5.62 -8.48
CA GLU A 332 22.28 6.10 -7.87
C GLU A 332 23.44 6.02 -8.88
N LEU A 333 24.34 6.99 -8.81
CA LEU A 333 25.56 7.05 -9.60
C LEU A 333 26.76 7.00 -8.66
N VAL A 334 27.74 6.17 -9.01
CA VAL A 334 28.98 6.07 -8.24
C VAL A 334 30.01 6.98 -8.89
N LEU A 335 30.37 8.03 -8.14
CA LEU A 335 31.37 9.00 -8.51
C LEU A 335 32.73 8.62 -7.89
N GLU A 336 33.73 8.37 -8.71
CA GLU A 336 35.07 7.97 -8.29
C GLU A 336 36.12 8.87 -8.93
N LYS A 337 37.22 9.09 -8.20
CA LYS A 337 38.35 9.84 -8.74
C LYS A 337 39.09 8.95 -9.75
N VAL A 338 39.44 9.50 -10.91
CA VAL A 338 40.20 8.74 -11.90
C VAL A 338 41.59 8.37 -11.36
N PRO A 339 42.26 7.31 -11.87
CA PRO A 339 43.53 6.86 -11.33
C PRO A 339 44.63 7.92 -11.29
N SER A 340 44.62 8.91 -12.20
CA SER A 340 45.57 10.03 -12.18
C SER A 340 45.33 11.01 -11.03
N GLY A 341 44.15 11.00 -10.42
CA GLY A 341 43.76 11.94 -9.36
C GLY A 341 43.34 13.32 -9.85
N GLU A 342 43.22 13.53 -11.17
CA GLU A 342 42.93 14.85 -11.76
C GLU A 342 41.46 15.28 -11.61
N PHE A 343 40.53 14.34 -11.80
CA PHE A 343 39.10 14.63 -11.80
C PHE A 343 38.28 13.43 -11.33
N TYR A 344 36.98 13.64 -11.14
CA TYR A 344 36.00 12.62 -10.82
C TYR A 344 35.19 12.24 -12.05
N ASN A 345 34.81 10.97 -12.13
CA ASN A 345 33.98 10.44 -13.21
C ASN A 345 32.92 9.47 -12.64
N VAL A 346 31.83 9.28 -13.38
CA VAL A 346 30.83 8.27 -13.04
C VAL A 346 31.31 6.93 -13.59
N THR A 347 31.64 6.00 -12.70
CA THR A 347 32.26 4.72 -13.10
C THR A 347 31.26 3.59 -13.20
N LYS A 348 30.14 3.66 -12.45
CA LYS A 348 29.07 2.67 -12.45
C LYS A 348 27.77 3.24 -11.87
N VAL A 349 26.69 2.50 -12.03
CA VAL A 349 25.40 2.77 -11.37
C VAL A 349 25.29 2.02 -10.05
N GLY A 350 24.60 2.62 -9.09
CA GLY A 350 24.23 2.03 -7.80
C GLY A 350 22.80 1.49 -7.79
N ALA A 351 22.10 1.64 -6.66
CA ALA A 351 20.75 1.14 -6.49
C ALA A 351 19.71 1.90 -7.34
N PHE A 352 18.72 1.17 -7.85
CA PHE A 352 17.53 1.74 -8.47
C PHE A 352 16.47 2.00 -7.41
N HIS A 353 15.90 3.20 -7.41
CA HIS A 353 14.78 3.57 -6.55
C HIS A 353 13.49 3.57 -7.39
N PRO A 354 12.48 2.77 -7.03
CA PRO A 354 11.24 2.65 -7.79
C PRO A 354 10.52 3.98 -8.03
N ALA A 355 9.70 4.02 -9.09
CA ALA A 355 8.92 5.19 -9.45
C ALA A 355 7.94 5.60 -8.34
N VAL A 356 7.98 6.87 -7.95
CA VAL A 356 7.05 7.47 -6.99
C VAL A 356 6.17 8.49 -7.69
N ILE A 357 4.92 8.62 -7.24
CA ILE A 357 4.01 9.66 -7.74
C ILE A 357 4.45 11.01 -7.17
N LEU A 358 4.67 11.99 -8.03
CA LEU A 358 4.93 13.37 -7.62
C LEU A 358 3.62 14.00 -7.15
N GLN A 359 3.47 14.13 -5.84
CA GLN A 359 2.36 14.83 -5.21
C GLN A 359 2.71 16.32 -5.03
N ASP A 360 1.70 17.18 -5.13
CA ASP A 360 1.81 18.59 -4.80
C ASP A 360 2.28 18.74 -3.34
N SER A 361 3.45 19.34 -3.13
CA SER A 361 4.08 19.49 -1.81
C SER A 361 3.26 20.37 -0.86
N LYS A 362 2.29 21.14 -1.39
CA LYS A 362 1.56 22.20 -0.70
C LYS A 362 2.43 23.37 -0.23
N ILE A 363 3.74 23.29 -0.41
CA ILE A 363 4.66 24.39 -0.15
C ILE A 363 4.63 25.30 -1.39
N ARG A 364 4.28 26.56 -1.19
CA ARG A 364 4.16 27.57 -2.25
C ARG A 364 5.40 28.45 -2.32
N ASN A 365 6.01 28.73 -1.17
CA ASN A 365 7.20 29.57 -1.07
C ASN A 365 8.04 29.18 0.15
N ILE A 366 9.36 29.34 0.03
CA ILE A 366 10.33 29.27 1.12
C ILE A 366 11.20 30.51 0.95
N SER A 367 11.22 31.40 1.96
CA SER A 367 12.05 32.60 1.91
C SER A 367 13.55 32.29 1.83
N ASP A 368 14.36 33.28 1.47
CA ASP A 368 15.79 33.19 1.72
C ASP A 368 16.08 33.07 3.23
N PRO A 369 17.15 32.36 3.63
CA PRO A 369 17.51 32.24 5.03
C PRO A 369 17.88 33.60 5.65
N TYR A 370 17.38 33.86 6.85
CA TYR A 370 17.70 35.06 7.63
C TYR A 370 18.02 34.72 9.08
N ILE A 371 18.75 35.59 9.78
CA ILE A 371 19.14 35.37 11.19
C ILE A 371 18.28 36.23 12.12
N ARG A 372 17.69 35.62 13.15
CA ARG A 372 16.90 36.32 14.19
C ARG A 372 17.00 35.58 15.52
N ASP A 373 17.12 36.31 16.63
CA ASP A 373 17.19 35.84 18.03
C ASP A 373 18.16 34.66 18.30
N ASN A 374 19.29 34.91 18.98
CA ASN A 374 20.29 33.89 19.36
C ASN A 374 20.90 33.12 18.17
N LEU A 375 21.19 33.82 17.06
CA LEU A 375 21.91 33.27 15.89
C LEU A 375 21.20 32.09 15.19
N ILE A 376 19.89 31.92 15.39
CA ILE A 376 19.12 30.91 14.67
C ILE A 376 18.90 31.38 13.23
N THR A 377 19.27 30.55 12.27
CA THR A 377 18.97 30.76 10.86
C THR A 377 17.55 30.27 10.58
N ARG A 378 16.69 31.11 10.01
CA ARG A 378 15.27 30.84 9.78
C ARG A 378 14.88 31.04 8.32
N VAL A 379 13.79 30.39 7.93
CA VAL A 379 13.03 30.66 6.70
C VAL A 379 11.55 30.73 7.03
N ASP A 380 10.85 31.61 6.33
CA ASP A 380 9.39 31.63 6.35
C ASP A 380 8.88 30.72 5.23
N VAL A 381 7.93 29.84 5.55
CA VAL A 381 7.39 28.84 4.62
C VAL A 381 5.90 29.04 4.47
N ASP A 382 5.46 29.33 3.25
CA ASP A 382 4.06 29.48 2.92
C ASP A 382 3.50 28.13 2.46
N VAL A 383 2.54 27.60 3.22
CA VAL A 383 1.96 26.26 3.01
C VAL A 383 0.46 26.37 2.79
N GLU A 384 -0.03 25.76 1.71
CA GLU A 384 -1.46 25.71 1.41
C GLU A 384 -2.15 24.59 2.20
N THR A 385 -3.14 24.96 3.02
CA THR A 385 -3.97 24.02 3.79
C THR A 385 -5.44 24.41 3.65
N ASN A 386 -6.30 23.47 3.29
CA ASN A 386 -7.75 23.71 3.12
C ASN A 386 -8.10 24.89 2.19
N GLY A 387 -7.26 25.18 1.19
CA GLY A 387 -7.46 26.30 0.27
C GLY A 387 -6.97 27.66 0.77
N GLU A 388 -6.37 27.73 1.97
CA GLU A 388 -5.77 28.93 2.55
C GLU A 388 -4.26 28.79 2.66
N ILE A 389 -3.52 29.90 2.52
CA ILE A 389 -2.08 29.94 2.76
C ILE A 389 -1.83 30.21 4.24
N LYS A 390 -1.11 29.30 4.89
CA LYS A 390 -0.58 29.46 6.24
C LYS A 390 0.92 29.57 6.19
N GLN A 391 1.46 30.60 6.84
CA GLN A 391 2.89 30.78 6.99
C GLN A 391 3.36 30.11 8.29
N VAL A 392 4.47 29.38 8.22
CA VAL A 392 5.18 28.85 9.40
C VAL A 392 6.66 29.16 9.34
N GLN A 393 7.26 29.35 10.50
CA GLN A 393 8.68 29.61 10.64
C GLN A 393 9.45 28.33 10.91
N MET A 394 10.45 28.08 10.07
CA MET A 394 11.37 26.97 10.24
C MET A 394 12.76 27.52 10.57
N GLY A 395 13.43 26.96 11.57
CA GLY A 395 14.73 27.41 12.04
C GLY A 395 15.74 26.28 12.17
N ILE A 396 17.02 26.59 12.03
CA ILE A 396 18.13 25.69 12.34
C ILE A 396 19.10 26.37 13.30
N GLY A 397 19.42 25.68 14.41
CA GLY A 397 20.28 26.21 15.46
C GLY A 397 21.77 26.22 15.08
N PRO A 398 22.57 27.16 15.64
CA PRO A 398 23.99 27.36 15.28
C PRO A 398 24.88 26.14 15.58
N ILE A 399 24.52 25.33 16.58
CA ILE A 399 25.25 24.09 16.89
C ILE A 399 25.17 23.11 15.72
N LEU A 400 24.01 22.94 15.09
CA LEU A 400 23.88 22.03 13.93
C LEU A 400 24.65 22.56 12.73
N ILE A 401 24.57 23.86 12.47
CA ILE A 401 25.35 24.51 11.39
C ILE A 401 26.85 24.21 11.58
N LYS A 402 27.36 24.36 12.81
CA LYS A 402 28.76 24.06 13.13
C LYS A 402 29.10 22.57 12.99
N VAL A 403 28.20 21.67 13.38
CA VAL A 403 28.40 20.21 13.25
C VAL A 403 28.43 19.78 11.79
N PHE A 404 27.58 20.37 10.95
CA PHE A 404 27.57 20.10 9.51
C PHE A 404 28.81 20.66 8.82
N GLY A 405 29.30 21.84 9.23
CA GLY A 405 30.50 22.42 8.65
C GLY A 405 30.37 22.73 7.15
N PHE A 406 29.14 22.92 6.67
CA PHE A 406 28.81 23.20 5.28
C PHE A 406 29.14 24.64 4.87
N SER A 407 29.43 24.84 3.59
CA SER A 407 29.41 26.16 2.96
C SER A 407 28.00 26.77 3.02
N GLU A 408 27.88 28.09 2.77
CA GLU A 408 26.59 28.78 2.77
C GLU A 408 25.59 28.16 1.79
N TYR A 409 26.06 27.78 0.59
CA TYR A 409 25.25 27.16 -0.43
C TYR A 409 24.79 25.74 -0.07
N GLU A 410 25.68 24.93 0.49
CA GLU A 410 25.34 23.59 0.99
C GLU A 410 24.38 23.68 2.19
N LEU A 411 24.56 24.66 3.07
CA LEU A 411 23.66 24.90 4.19
C LEU A 411 22.26 25.30 3.70
N LYS A 412 22.15 26.19 2.72
CA LYS A 412 20.86 26.57 2.11
C LYS A 412 20.17 25.34 1.52
N SER A 413 20.90 24.49 0.82
CA SER A 413 20.39 23.26 0.21
C SER A 413 19.92 22.25 1.28
N ALA A 414 20.78 21.96 2.26
CA ALA A 414 20.46 21.07 3.37
C ALA A 414 19.24 21.54 4.17
N PHE A 415 19.19 22.85 4.47
CA PHE A 415 18.10 23.41 5.25
C PHE A 415 16.77 23.37 4.49
N SER A 416 16.78 23.70 3.19
CA SER A 416 15.59 23.59 2.35
C SER A 416 15.02 22.16 2.33
N GLU A 417 15.87 21.14 2.21
CA GLU A 417 15.41 19.75 2.23
C GLU A 417 14.82 19.34 3.60
N LEU A 418 15.48 19.70 4.70
CA LEU A 418 14.98 19.43 6.05
C LEU A 418 13.62 20.10 6.29
N VAL A 419 13.47 21.34 5.83
CA VAL A 419 12.23 22.11 5.88
C VAL A 419 11.13 21.38 5.11
N GLN A 420 11.36 21.04 3.85
CA GLN A 420 10.37 20.37 3.02
C GLN A 420 9.91 19.04 3.64
N ARG A 421 10.86 18.23 4.12
CA ARG A 421 10.55 16.95 4.81
C ARG A 421 9.70 17.18 6.05
N LYS A 422 10.10 18.12 6.91
CA LYS A 422 9.38 18.36 8.16
C LYS A 422 7.96 18.90 7.92
N ILE A 423 7.79 19.78 6.95
CA ILE A 423 6.46 20.29 6.56
C ILE A 423 5.58 19.17 6.02
N ARG A 424 6.11 18.28 5.16
CA ARG A 424 5.35 17.11 4.68
C ARG A 424 4.84 16.24 5.83
N ASN A 425 5.66 16.01 6.85
CA ASN A 425 5.24 15.22 8.01
C ASN A 425 4.20 15.94 8.86
N MET A 426 4.36 17.26 9.09
CA MET A 426 3.36 18.08 9.76
C MET A 426 2.01 18.08 9.05
N LEU A 427 2.00 18.10 7.72
CA LEU A 427 0.78 18.02 6.92
C LEU A 427 0.11 16.63 7.06
N ARG A 428 0.89 15.54 7.05
CA ARG A 428 0.37 14.18 7.30
C ARG A 428 -0.24 14.04 8.70
N GLU A 429 0.36 14.67 9.70
CA GLU A 429 -0.12 14.67 11.09
C GLU A 429 -1.25 15.68 11.36
N GLY A 430 -1.55 16.57 10.40
CA GLY A 430 -2.54 17.65 10.58
C GLY A 430 -2.11 18.73 11.58
N ARG A 431 -0.81 18.91 11.82
CA ARG A 431 -0.24 19.81 12.84
C ARG A 431 0.84 20.73 12.25
N LEU A 432 0.40 21.72 11.47
CA LEU A 432 1.30 22.73 10.91
C LEU A 432 1.64 23.77 11.99
N GLN A 433 2.93 23.90 12.34
CA GLN A 433 3.41 24.79 13.40
C GLN A 433 4.88 25.16 13.17
N ASP A 434 5.35 26.21 13.85
CA ASP A 434 6.75 26.62 13.83
C ASP A 434 7.68 25.52 14.38
N HIS A 435 8.91 25.53 13.88
CA HIS A 435 9.85 24.48 14.20
C HIS A 435 11.31 24.93 14.18
N VAL A 436 12.10 24.46 15.15
CA VAL A 436 13.55 24.64 15.15
C VAL A 436 14.27 23.30 15.20
N PHE A 437 15.10 23.02 14.20
CA PHE A 437 16.04 21.92 14.20
C PHE A 437 17.15 22.20 15.22
N SER A 438 17.36 21.27 16.15
CA SER A 438 18.36 21.39 17.20
C SER A 438 19.08 20.06 17.42
N GLY A 439 20.27 20.14 18.02
CA GLY A 439 21.13 18.97 18.29
C GLY A 439 20.50 17.91 19.20
N LYS A 440 19.39 18.22 19.90
CA LYS A 440 18.64 17.24 20.71
C LYS A 440 18.10 16.07 19.88
N LYS A 441 18.00 16.22 18.56
CA LYS A 441 17.51 15.21 17.63
C LYS A 441 18.61 14.37 16.97
N MET A 442 19.87 14.68 17.28
CA MET A 442 20.99 13.92 16.74
C MET A 442 21.16 12.60 17.50
N PRO A 443 21.65 11.54 16.82
CA PRO A 443 22.08 10.32 17.49
C PRO A 443 23.12 10.63 18.59
N LYS A 444 23.19 9.77 19.62
CA LYS A 444 24.20 9.90 20.69
C LYS A 444 25.65 9.65 20.23
N LYS A 445 25.86 9.21 18.98
CA LYS A 445 27.19 8.99 18.39
C LYS A 445 27.75 10.32 17.85
N PRO A 446 29.06 10.55 17.94
CA PRO A 446 29.68 11.73 17.33
C PRO A 446 29.62 11.59 15.80
N LEU A 447 28.86 12.47 15.15
CA LEU A 447 28.76 12.60 13.70
C LEU A 447 29.13 14.04 13.31
N SER A 448 29.66 14.23 12.11
CA SER A 448 29.95 15.56 11.53
C SER A 448 29.70 15.56 10.02
N GLY A 449 29.73 16.75 9.41
CA GLY A 449 29.67 16.84 7.95
C GLY A 449 28.33 16.36 7.38
N PHE A 450 28.45 15.70 6.23
CA PHE A 450 27.32 15.08 5.54
C PHE A 450 26.65 13.97 6.36
N GLU A 451 27.40 13.15 7.09
CA GLU A 451 26.84 12.06 7.91
C GLU A 451 25.93 12.58 9.02
N ALA A 452 26.31 13.69 9.66
CA ALA A 452 25.48 14.33 10.67
C ALA A 452 24.17 14.87 10.08
N TYR A 453 24.27 15.51 8.91
CA TYR A 453 23.10 15.99 8.17
C TYR A 453 22.17 14.84 7.76
N GLN A 454 22.73 13.76 7.20
CA GLN A 454 22.00 12.58 6.77
C GLN A 454 21.27 11.94 7.95
N ALA A 455 21.94 11.77 9.10
CA ALA A 455 21.31 11.23 10.30
C ALA A 455 20.14 12.09 10.80
N LEU A 456 20.27 13.42 10.78
CA LEU A 456 19.16 14.32 11.12
C LEU A 456 18.03 14.21 10.10
N ARG A 457 18.35 14.22 8.80
CA ARG A 457 17.40 14.14 7.71
C ARG A 457 16.55 12.87 7.80
N ASP A 458 17.22 11.73 7.94
CA ASP A 458 16.57 10.42 7.94
C ASP A 458 15.76 10.19 9.23
N SER A 459 16.14 10.85 10.35
CA SER A 459 15.34 10.86 11.58
C SER A 459 13.97 11.52 11.44
N LEU A 460 13.76 12.31 10.38
CA LEU A 460 12.47 12.94 10.11
C LEU A 460 11.49 11.98 9.45
N ASP A 461 11.95 10.94 8.75
CA ASP A 461 11.08 10.04 7.97
C ASP A 461 10.40 8.93 8.82
N GLY A 462 10.53 8.97 10.14
CA GLY A 462 10.01 7.98 11.10
C GLY A 462 8.62 8.23 11.66
#